data_AF-A0A5T2C3H0-F1
#
_entry.id   AF-A0A5T2C3H0-F1
#
_cell.length_a   1.000
_cell.length_b   1.000
_cell.length_c   1.000
_cell.angle_alpha   90.00
_cell.angle_beta   90.00
_cell.angle_gamma   90.00
#
_symmetry.space_group_name_H-M   'P 1'
#
loop_
_entity.id
_entity.type
_entity.pdbx_description
1 polymer ?
#
loop_
_entity_poly.entity_id
_entity_poly.type
_entity_poly.pdbx_seq_one_letter_code
_entity_poly.pdbx_strand_id
1 'polypeptide(L)'
;MFNKKLHELLQDEFGKRGIEQIEIPFYVKENLSKELRIYQEKALKYYYANSDSIKQRHLMFNMATGSGKTLIMAALMLDCYKKGYKDFIFFVNSTSILEKTKANFA
;
A
#
# COMPACT_ATOMS: atom_id res chain seq x y z
N MET A 1 19.48 16.41 -2.73
CA MET A 1 18.06 16.51 -2.32
C MET A 1 17.23 15.87 -3.43
N PHE A 2 16.54 14.77 -3.18
CA PHE A 2 15.65 14.20 -4.21
C PHE A 2 14.50 15.18 -4.44
N ASN A 3 14.50 15.86 -5.58
CA ASN A 3 13.52 16.90 -5.89
C ASN A 3 12.21 16.32 -6.46
N LYS A 4 12.11 15.00 -6.55
CA LYS A 4 10.95 14.25 -7.07
C LYS A 4 10.44 13.29 -6.01
N LYS A 5 9.11 13.17 -5.93
CA LYS A 5 8.42 12.16 -5.12
C LYS A 5 8.61 10.79 -5.75
N LEU A 6 8.54 9.73 -4.94
CA LEU A 6 8.72 8.35 -5.41
C LEU A 6 7.80 8.00 -6.60
N HIS A 7 6.52 8.38 -6.55
CA HIS A 7 5.59 8.09 -7.64
C HIS A 7 5.95 8.77 -8.96
N GLU A 8 6.62 9.94 -8.92
CA GLU A 8 7.07 10.64 -10.13
C GLU A 8 8.24 9.89 -10.75
N LEU A 9 9.19 9.41 -9.93
CA LEU A 9 10.31 8.58 -10.39
C LEU A 9 9.83 7.28 -11.04
N LEU A 10 8.87 6.59 -10.40
CA LEU A 10 8.28 5.38 -10.94
C LEU A 10 7.50 5.63 -12.22
N GLN A 11 6.84 6.79 -12.34
CA GLN A 11 6.14 7.15 -13.55
C GLN A 11 7.11 7.49 -14.69
N ASP A 12 8.28 8.06 -14.41
CA ASP A 12 9.34 8.27 -15.40
C ASP A 12 9.93 6.93 -15.88
N GLU A 13 10.07 5.95 -14.97
CA GLU A 13 10.68 4.65 -15.27
C GLU A 13 9.75 3.69 -16.02
N PHE A 14 8.49 3.54 -15.56
CA PHE A 14 7.53 2.59 -16.14
C PHE A 14 6.58 3.24 -17.15
N GLY A 15 6.47 4.56 -17.13
CA GLY A 15 5.40 5.28 -17.83
C GLY A 15 4.02 5.02 -17.23
N LYS A 16 3.03 5.82 -17.63
CA LYS A 16 1.64 5.66 -17.16
C LYS A 16 1.06 4.28 -17.49
N ARG A 17 1.27 3.81 -18.74
CA ARG A 17 0.76 2.51 -19.21
C ARG A 17 1.41 1.34 -18.49
N GLY A 18 2.72 1.41 -18.22
CA GLY A 18 3.42 0.37 -17.49
C GLY A 18 2.89 0.22 -16.07
N ILE A 19 2.71 1.34 -15.35
CA ILE A 19 2.09 1.32 -14.02
C ILE A 19 0.66 0.76 -14.07
N GLU A 20 -0.15 1.13 -15.06
CA GLU A 20 -1.54 0.65 -15.18
C GLU A 20 -1.64 -0.86 -15.47
N GLN A 21 -0.64 -1.45 -16.12
CA GLN A 21 -0.58 -2.89 -16.42
C GLN A 21 -0.12 -3.75 -15.25
N ILE A 22 0.47 -3.16 -14.21
CA ILE A 22 0.86 -3.91 -13.01
C ILE A 22 -0.38 -4.52 -12.38
N GLU A 23 -0.35 -5.84 -12.23
CA GLU A 23 -1.40 -6.59 -11.57
C GLU A 23 -1.14 -6.69 -10.07
N ILE A 24 -2.19 -6.45 -9.29
CA ILE A 24 -2.14 -6.69 -7.83
C ILE A 24 -2.33 -8.19 -7.64
N PRO A 25 -1.41 -8.88 -6.95
CA PRO A 25 -1.47 -10.33 -6.78
C PRO A 25 -2.79 -10.82 -6.20
N PHE A 26 -3.24 -11.97 -6.70
CA PHE A 26 -4.50 -12.60 -6.30
C PHE A 26 -4.59 -12.84 -4.79
N TYR A 27 -3.49 -13.30 -4.16
CA TYR A 27 -3.46 -13.52 -2.70
C TYR A 27 -3.68 -12.25 -1.89
N VAL A 28 -3.43 -11.05 -2.45
CA VAL A 28 -3.79 -9.81 -1.78
C VAL A 28 -5.28 -9.55 -1.97
N LYS A 29 -5.78 -9.57 -3.21
CA LYS A 29 -7.18 -9.23 -3.52
C LYS A 29 -8.17 -10.12 -2.77
N GLU A 30 -7.95 -11.43 -2.75
CA GLU A 30 -8.87 -12.41 -2.13
C GLU A 30 -8.86 -12.41 -0.60
N ASN A 31 -7.81 -11.85 0.02
CA ASN A 31 -7.66 -11.85 1.48
C ASN A 31 -7.99 -10.48 2.09
N LEU A 32 -8.55 -9.56 1.30
CA LEU A 32 -9.09 -8.30 1.78
C LEU A 32 -10.59 -8.44 2.05
N SER A 33 -11.06 -7.83 3.14
CA SER A 33 -12.48 -7.86 3.51
C SER A 33 -13.39 -7.06 2.59
N LYS A 34 -12.82 -6.24 1.70
CA LYS A 34 -13.52 -5.36 0.75
C LYS A 34 -12.72 -5.22 -0.53
N GLU A 35 -13.42 -4.97 -1.63
CA GLU A 35 -12.79 -4.62 -2.90
C GLU A 35 -12.03 -3.29 -2.82
N LEU A 36 -10.93 -3.23 -3.55
CA LEU A 36 -10.09 -2.04 -3.64
C LEU A 36 -10.76 -0.99 -4.54
N ARG A 37 -10.80 0.25 -4.07
CA ARG A 37 -11.19 1.40 -4.91
C ARG A 37 -10.09 1.71 -5.92
N ILE A 38 -10.44 2.36 -7.02
CA ILE A 38 -9.50 2.72 -8.11
C ILE A 38 -8.21 3.39 -7.62
N TYR A 39 -8.28 4.35 -6.70
CA TYR A 39 -7.08 5.02 -6.17
C TYR A 39 -6.27 4.12 -5.23
N GLN A 40 -6.91 3.17 -4.55
CA GLN A 40 -6.25 2.19 -3.69
C GLN A 40 -5.48 1.20 -4.56
N GLU A 41 -6.10 0.72 -5.64
CA GLU A 41 -5.40 -0.10 -6.63
C GLU A 41 -4.21 0.65 -7.22
N LYS A 42 -4.40 1.91 -7.63
CA LYS A 42 -3.31 2.74 -8.15
C LYS A 42 -2.16 2.86 -7.15
N ALA A 43 -2.46 3.09 -5.86
CA ALA A 43 -1.44 3.15 -4.82
C ALA A 43 -0.66 1.83 -4.67
N LEU A 44 -1.35 0.68 -4.74
CA LEU A 44 -0.70 -0.63 -4.70
C LEU A 44 0.13 -0.91 -5.95
N LYS A 45 -0.32 -0.49 -7.15
CA LYS A 45 0.48 -0.63 -8.38
C LYS A 45 1.80 0.14 -8.28
N TYR A 46 1.80 1.35 -7.72
CA TYR A 46 3.04 2.08 -7.44
C TYR A 46 3.92 1.38 -6.37
N TYR A 47 3.31 0.74 -5.38
CA TYR A 47 4.05 -0.05 -4.40
C TYR A 47 4.76 -1.27 -5.03
N TYR A 48 4.09 -1.99 -5.93
CA TYR A 48 4.69 -3.11 -6.66
C TYR A 48 5.74 -2.64 -7.66
N ALA A 49 5.48 -1.56 -8.41
CA ALA A 49 6.47 -0.92 -9.28
C ALA A 49 7.76 -0.61 -8.52
N ASN A 50 7.64 -0.01 -7.32
CA ASN A 50 8.79 0.26 -6.45
C ASN A 50 9.51 -1.02 -6.03
N SER A 51 8.79 -2.10 -5.71
CA SER A 51 9.41 -3.38 -5.32
C SER A 51 10.26 -3.97 -6.44
N ASP A 52 9.85 -3.77 -7.69
CA ASP A 52 10.54 -4.31 -8.87
C ASP A 52 11.71 -3.43 -9.36
N SER A 53 11.70 -2.14 -9.03
CA SER A 53 12.67 -1.15 -9.52
C SER A 53 13.50 -0.51 -8.39
N ILE A 54 13.05 0.65 -7.91
CA ILE A 54 13.78 1.59 -7.03
C ILE A 54 14.00 1.01 -5.63
N LYS A 55 13.11 0.12 -5.18
CA LYS A 55 13.20 -0.62 -3.90
C LYS A 55 13.34 0.29 -2.68
N GLN A 56 12.66 1.44 -2.67
CA GLN A 56 12.56 2.28 -1.48
C GLN A 56 11.83 1.54 -0.38
N ARG A 57 12.41 1.54 0.83
CA ARG A 57 11.86 0.85 2.00
C ARG A 57 10.86 1.71 2.78
N HIS A 58 11.10 3.01 2.84
CA HIS A 58 10.24 3.94 3.56
C HIS A 58 9.26 4.59 2.59
N LEU A 59 7.98 4.29 2.77
CA LEU A 59 6.91 4.71 1.87
C LEU A 59 5.95 5.65 2.58
N MET A 60 5.56 6.72 1.90
CA MET A 60 4.57 7.67 2.40
C MET A 60 3.36 7.70 1.45
N PHE A 61 2.19 7.36 1.97
CA PHE A 61 0.92 7.40 1.25
C PHE A 61 0.13 8.64 1.68
N ASN A 62 -0.02 9.63 0.79
CA ASN A 62 -0.84 10.80 1.05
C ASN A 62 -2.30 10.54 0.66
N MET A 63 -3.20 10.42 1.64
CA MET A 63 -4.59 10.00 1.44
C MET A 63 -5.56 10.73 2.38
N ALA A 64 -6.75 11.10 1.88
CA ALA A 64 -7.79 11.83 2.63
C ALA A 64 -8.42 11.01 3.77
N THR A 65 -8.92 11.67 4.84
CA THR A 65 -9.63 10.98 5.93
C THR A 65 -10.87 10.26 5.42
N GLY A 66 -11.17 9.07 5.96
CA GLY A 66 -12.30 8.24 5.49
C GLY A 66 -12.06 7.50 4.17
N SER A 67 -10.89 7.63 3.53
CA SER A 67 -10.53 6.96 2.28
C SER A 67 -10.11 5.48 2.44
N GLY A 68 -10.60 4.78 3.46
CA GLY A 68 -10.26 3.36 3.67
C GLY A 68 -8.75 3.03 3.71
N LYS A 69 -7.91 3.91 4.26
CA LYS A 69 -6.44 3.71 4.34
C LYS A 69 -6.04 2.39 4.99
N THR A 70 -6.85 1.92 5.95
CA THR A 70 -6.65 0.63 6.63
C THR A 70 -6.58 -0.55 5.65
N LEU A 71 -7.34 -0.50 4.54
CA LEU A 71 -7.34 -1.57 3.55
C LEU A 71 -6.02 -1.63 2.78
N ILE A 72 -5.40 -0.47 2.51
CA ILE A 72 -4.04 -0.39 1.96
C ILE A 72 -3.04 -0.99 2.93
N MET A 73 -3.14 -0.64 4.22
CA MET A 73 -2.26 -1.21 5.24
C MET A 73 -2.36 -2.74 5.29
N ALA A 74 -3.58 -3.30 5.29
CA ALA A 74 -3.79 -4.73 5.25
C ALA A 74 -3.18 -5.38 3.99
N ALA A 75 -3.36 -4.76 2.81
CA ALA A 75 -2.76 -5.23 1.57
C ALA A 75 -1.22 -5.27 1.63
N LEU A 76 -0.59 -4.24 2.20
CA LEU A 76 0.86 -4.19 2.40
C LEU A 76 1.33 -5.25 3.40
N MET A 77 0.59 -5.46 4.49
CA MET A 77 0.91 -6.50 5.49
C MET A 77 0.82 -7.90 4.89
N LEU A 78 -0.20 -8.18 4.07
CA LEU A 78 -0.33 -9.46 3.36
C LEU A 78 0.86 -9.72 2.42
N ASP A 79 1.29 -8.71 1.67
CA ASP A 79 2.46 -8.82 0.80
C ASP A 79 3.77 -9.01 1.57
N CYS A 80 3.98 -8.24 2.63
CA CYS A 80 5.12 -8.44 3.54
C CYS A 80 5.07 -9.84 4.18
N TYR A 81 3.90 -10.30 4.60
CA TYR A 81 3.74 -11.63 5.18
C TYR A 81 4.13 -12.73 4.20
N LYS A 82 3.73 -12.60 2.92
CA LYS A 82 4.15 -13.50 1.83
C LYS A 82 5.67 -13.46 1.61
N LYS A 83 6.30 -12.30 1.77
CA LYS A 83 7.76 -12.10 1.70
C LYS A 83 8.52 -12.58 2.95
N GLY A 84 7.83 -13.11 3.96
CA GLY A 84 8.43 -13.73 5.14
C GLY A 84 8.44 -12.85 6.40
N TYR A 85 7.95 -11.61 6.33
CA TYR A 85 7.81 -10.76 7.52
C TYR A 85 6.68 -11.25 8.42
N LYS A 86 6.91 -11.29 9.74
CA LYS A 86 5.93 -11.81 10.72
C LYS A 86 5.50 -10.78 11.74
N ASP A 87 6.40 -9.89 12.14
CA ASP A 87 6.16 -8.91 13.17
C ASP A 87 5.82 -7.55 12.56
N PHE A 88 4.68 -7.00 12.95
CA PHE A 88 4.19 -5.70 12.47
C PHE A 88 3.89 -4.79 13.65
N ILE A 89 4.54 -3.63 13.68
CA ILE A 89 4.32 -2.61 14.71
C ILE A 89 3.59 -1.43 14.06
N PHE A 90 2.49 -1.02 14.70
CA PHE A 90 1.66 0.08 14.24
C PHE A 90 1.50 1.13 15.34
N PHE A 91 1.67 2.40 14.96
CA PHE A 91 1.55 3.54 15.87
C PHE A 91 0.33 4.37 15.51
N VAL A 92 -0.43 4.78 16.54
CA VAL A 92 -1.59 5.65 16.41
C VAL A 92 -1.52 6.76 17.45
N ASN A 93 -2.10 7.91 17.10
CA ASN A 93 -2.12 9.07 17.96
C ASN A 93 -3.34 9.13 18.90
N SER A 94 -4.27 8.16 18.84
CA SER A 94 -5.42 8.12 19.74
C SER A 94 -5.94 6.70 19.96
N THR A 95 -6.53 6.50 21.14
CA THR A 95 -7.20 5.25 21.53
C THR A 95 -8.39 4.94 20.63
N SER A 96 -9.14 5.95 20.17
CA SER A 96 -10.26 5.73 19.23
C SER A 96 -9.81 5.11 17.91
N ILE A 97 -8.66 5.54 17.36
CA ILE A 97 -8.10 4.95 16.15
C ILE A 97 -7.56 3.55 16.45
N LEU A 98 -6.93 3.34 17.62
CA LEU A 98 -6.46 2.02 18.05
C LEU A 98 -7.59 0.98 18.05
N GLU A 99 -8.71 1.28 18.71
CA GLU A 99 -9.83 0.33 18.83
C GLU A 99 -10.49 0.03 17.49
N LYS A 100 -10.66 1.04 16.63
CA LYS A 100 -11.15 0.83 15.26
C LYS A 100 -10.20 -0.04 14.45
N THR A 101 -8.89 0.15 14.58
CA THR A 101 -7.93 -0.69 13.88
C THR A 101 -7.99 -2.12 14.40
N LYS A 102 -8.00 -2.36 15.72
CA LYS A 102 -8.17 -3.70 16.29
C LYS A 102 -9.41 -4.40 15.73
N ALA A 103 -10.55 -3.72 15.69
CA ALA A 103 -11.78 -4.28 15.13
C ALA A 103 -11.70 -4.63 13.63
N ASN A 104 -10.78 -4.05 12.86
CA ASN A 104 -10.55 -4.41 11.46
C ASN A 104 -9.64 -5.64 11.29
N PHE A 105 -8.93 -6.06 12.35
CA PHE A 105 -7.99 -7.19 12.35
C PHE A 105 -8.39 -8.32 13.32
N ALA A 106 -9.50 -8.14 14.04
CA ALA A 106 -10.12 -9.16 14.89
C ALA A 106 -11.07 -10.03 14.05
#